data_AF-A0A6A4Z1E7-F1
#
_entry.id   AF-A0A6A4Z1E7-F1
#
_cell.length_a   1.000
_cell.length_b   1.000
_cell.length_c   1.000
_cell.angle_alpha   90.00
_cell.angle_beta   90.00
_cell.angle_gamma   90.00
#
_symmetry.space_group_name_H-M   'P 1'
#
loop_
_entity.id
_entity.type
_entity.pdbx_description
1 polymer ?
#
loop_
_entity_poly.entity_id
_entity_poly.type
_entity_poly.pdbx_seq_one_letter_code
_entity_poly.pdbx_strand_id
1 'polypeptide(L)'
;MSRSVSAASIMLNHIVWEGDCLVIRFGRLKNDQEGKHCAPRHVYANPLQPYVCPILSLAILVFTRGVRQENGPVLLFGHNAKERFAKWLSATCSASKDTILSMGLNITEIGTHSLRKGVATALTNTPGGPQAVSVWLRAGWSLGGVQGRYIFAGSGGDQFVGRASAGLNVNDASFATLPPHFHGPVLSVEQWKCIVPGYDSHYPPTFRTTMPFLLASLVHHRVWLKQHLSPSHPLLFSLVWSSGLLVDLADEVLLGVMCNPVSKMMATGIPPHVAQSDKIQTLENEVKMLGSTIQQKLDEMPAIVAGELMAQGGMSGSSQLTTGAFHQGLSQLRESILRDLQQPRLSVDPMVPAESSTTTDASSTPEFSRGFPTQFRFPKCKLSELRMVWWRGVPSDHIPPLRFVKSRDLSNSSDVSNFSKAKRIINALVKHSDKTEYIISQLDPNDSSAEFLACYKKFAVSVGIPTSNDEWEARRMDEMSYLTLYRSFSTSSVPP
;
A
#
# COMPACT_ATOMS: atom_id res chain seq x y z
N MET A 1 0.49 8.45 -15.63
CA MET A 1 0.53 8.81 -17.07
C MET A 1 1.43 10.04 -17.30
N SER A 2 2.76 9.86 -17.33
CA SER A 2 3.75 10.94 -17.56
C SER A 2 4.95 10.42 -18.36
N ARG A 3 5.78 11.31 -18.92
CA ARG A 3 7.02 10.87 -19.61
C ARG A 3 7.99 10.32 -18.58
N SER A 4 8.76 9.30 -18.94
CA SER A 4 9.76 8.69 -18.05
C SER A 4 10.78 9.71 -17.51
N VAL A 5 11.21 10.66 -18.35
CA VAL A 5 12.08 11.78 -17.90
C VAL A 5 11.41 12.68 -16.86
N SER A 6 10.12 12.98 -17.01
CA SER A 6 9.36 13.80 -16.05
C SER A 6 9.09 13.03 -14.77
N ALA A 7 8.83 11.73 -14.86
CA ALA A 7 8.68 10.87 -13.68
C ALA A 7 10.01 10.78 -12.90
N ALA A 8 11.13 10.66 -13.61
CA ALA A 8 12.46 10.59 -13.01
C ALA A 8 12.84 11.88 -12.27
N SER A 9 12.30 13.04 -12.66
CA SER A 9 12.54 14.34 -12.01
C SER A 9 11.56 14.66 -10.87
N ILE A 10 10.69 13.72 -10.47
CA ILE A 10 9.80 13.94 -9.32
C ILE A 10 10.65 14.03 -8.05
N MET A 11 10.45 15.10 -7.28
CA MET A 11 11.06 15.30 -5.97
C MET A 11 10.02 15.07 -4.88
N LEU A 12 10.44 14.73 -3.66
CA LEU A 12 9.55 14.59 -2.51
C LEU A 12 8.75 15.89 -2.25
N ASN A 13 9.38 17.05 -2.45
CA ASN A 13 8.71 18.36 -2.32
C ASN A 13 7.55 18.57 -3.31
N HIS A 14 7.53 17.85 -4.43
CA HIS A 14 6.45 17.94 -5.42
C HIS A 14 5.17 17.21 -4.98
N ILE A 15 5.24 16.43 -3.90
CA ILE A 15 4.19 15.50 -3.52
C ILE A 15 3.53 15.98 -2.24
N VAL A 16 2.20 15.92 -2.24
CA VAL A 16 1.35 16.20 -1.10
C VAL A 16 0.12 15.30 -1.16
N TRP A 17 -0.50 15.00 -0.03
CA TRP A 17 -1.79 14.34 0.01
C TRP A 17 -2.92 15.37 0.07
N GLU A 18 -3.95 15.24 -0.78
CA GLU A 18 -5.12 16.12 -0.78
C GLU A 18 -6.40 15.29 -0.94
N GLY A 19 -7.33 15.45 0.02
CA GLY A 19 -8.56 14.68 0.06
C GLY A 19 -8.26 13.17 0.11
N ASP A 20 -8.61 12.47 -0.96
CA ASP A 20 -8.51 11.03 -1.06
C ASP A 20 -7.41 10.55 -2.05
N CYS A 21 -6.48 11.44 -2.43
CA CYS A 21 -5.45 11.10 -3.41
C CYS A 21 -4.09 11.75 -3.15
N LEU A 22 -3.07 11.20 -3.80
CA LEU A 22 -1.73 11.77 -3.85
C LEU A 22 -1.62 12.75 -5.02
N VAL A 23 -1.17 13.97 -4.75
CA VAL A 23 -1.04 15.03 -5.75
C VAL A 23 0.42 15.29 -6.05
N ILE A 24 0.78 15.26 -7.34
CA ILE A 24 2.13 15.58 -7.83
C ILE A 24 2.09 16.92 -8.57
N ARG A 25 2.78 17.91 -8.02
CA ARG A 25 2.92 19.26 -8.58
C ARG A 25 4.26 19.37 -9.32
N PHE A 26 4.23 19.39 -10.64
CA PHE A 26 5.43 19.52 -11.45
C PHE A 26 5.84 20.99 -11.58
N GLY A 27 7.13 21.31 -11.42
CA GLY A 27 7.64 22.65 -11.70
C GLY A 27 7.81 22.97 -13.19
N ARG A 28 8.03 21.95 -14.03
CA ARG A 28 8.17 22.08 -15.50
C ARG A 28 7.62 20.83 -16.20
N LEU A 29 7.01 21.01 -17.37
CA LEU A 29 6.61 19.92 -18.26
C LEU A 29 7.14 20.14 -19.68
N LYS A 30 7.16 19.09 -20.50
CA LYS A 30 7.74 19.17 -21.86
C LYS A 30 7.08 20.23 -22.74
N ASN A 31 5.79 20.44 -22.53
CA ASN A 31 4.94 21.42 -23.21
C ASN A 31 4.80 22.74 -22.43
N ASP A 32 5.47 22.88 -21.27
CA ASP A 32 5.44 24.07 -20.44
C ASP A 32 6.78 24.19 -19.68
N GLN A 33 7.79 24.69 -20.42
CA GLN A 33 9.15 24.86 -19.89
C GLN A 33 9.25 26.03 -18.90
N GLU A 34 8.31 26.97 -18.97
CA GLU A 34 8.21 28.11 -18.07
C GLU A 34 7.46 27.77 -16.77
N GLY A 35 6.71 26.66 -16.75
CA GLY A 35 5.97 26.18 -15.58
C GLY A 35 4.69 26.96 -15.27
N LYS A 36 4.24 27.83 -16.18
CA LYS A 36 3.11 28.75 -15.96
C LYS A 36 1.74 28.07 -15.97
N HIS A 37 1.63 26.90 -16.60
CA HIS A 37 0.38 26.16 -16.85
C HIS A 37 0.47 24.70 -16.40
N CYS A 38 1.39 24.40 -15.49
CA CYS A 38 1.71 23.06 -15.07
C CYS A 38 0.65 22.52 -14.09
N ALA A 39 -0.46 21.99 -14.63
CA ALA A 39 -1.51 21.42 -13.80
C ALA A 39 -0.97 20.24 -12.96
N PRO A 40 -1.44 20.06 -11.72
CA PRO A 40 -1.06 18.92 -10.90
C PRO A 40 -1.52 17.58 -11.52
N ARG A 41 -1.00 16.47 -11.00
CA ARG A 41 -1.44 15.12 -11.34
C ARG A 41 -1.93 14.41 -10.09
N HIS A 42 -3.20 14.02 -10.08
CA HIS A 42 -3.82 13.25 -9.00
C HIS A 42 -3.58 11.75 -9.22
N VAL A 43 -3.12 11.03 -8.21
CA VAL A 43 -2.79 9.60 -8.23
C VAL A 43 -3.56 8.93 -7.11
N TYR A 44 -4.34 7.90 -7.46
CA TYR A 44 -5.26 7.24 -6.54
C TYR A 44 -4.77 5.85 -6.15
N ALA A 45 -5.15 5.42 -4.95
CA ALA A 45 -5.00 4.03 -4.55
C ALA A 45 -5.97 3.12 -5.32
N ASN A 46 -5.58 1.88 -5.51
CA ASN A 46 -6.47 0.81 -5.95
C ASN A 46 -6.36 -0.35 -4.94
N PRO A 47 -7.11 -0.29 -3.82
CA PRO A 47 -7.05 -1.34 -2.80
C PRO A 47 -7.67 -2.66 -3.29
N LEU A 48 -8.43 -2.65 -4.38
CA LEU A 48 -9.02 -3.88 -4.94
C LEU A 48 -8.00 -4.70 -5.73
N GLN A 49 -6.97 -4.03 -6.29
CA GLN A 49 -5.93 -4.67 -7.10
C GLN A 49 -4.53 -4.23 -6.64
N PRO A 50 -3.98 -4.86 -5.58
CA PRO A 50 -2.71 -4.44 -4.99
C PRO A 50 -1.52 -4.47 -5.97
N TYR A 51 -1.52 -5.39 -6.94
CA TYR A 51 -0.43 -5.54 -7.92
C TYR A 51 -0.30 -4.38 -8.93
N VAL A 52 -1.33 -3.54 -9.10
CA VAL A 52 -1.28 -2.32 -9.93
C VAL A 52 -1.41 -1.03 -9.11
N CYS A 53 -1.62 -1.11 -7.80
CA CYS A 53 -1.86 0.04 -6.94
C CYS A 53 -0.61 0.94 -6.84
N PRO A 54 -0.65 2.19 -7.33
CA PRO A 54 0.53 3.06 -7.29
C PRO A 54 0.87 3.53 -5.87
N ILE A 55 -0.14 3.64 -4.98
CA ILE A 55 0.06 4.02 -3.58
C ILE A 55 0.74 2.90 -2.80
N LEU A 56 0.32 1.64 -2.99
CA LEU A 56 1.00 0.49 -2.41
C LEU A 56 2.43 0.37 -2.93
N SER A 57 2.64 0.51 -4.25
CA SER A 57 3.97 0.48 -4.85
C SER A 57 4.90 1.55 -4.26
N LEU A 58 4.37 2.78 -4.06
CA LEU A 58 5.10 3.87 -3.41
C LEU A 58 5.38 3.56 -1.94
N ALA A 59 4.43 2.96 -1.21
CA ALA A 59 4.62 2.58 0.17
C ALA A 59 5.77 1.58 0.31
N ILE A 60 5.77 0.51 -0.49
CA ILE A 60 6.87 -0.47 -0.54
C ILE A 60 8.20 0.25 -0.80
N LEU A 61 8.24 1.17 -1.77
CA LEU A 61 9.45 1.92 -2.11
C LEU A 61 9.94 2.82 -0.97
N VAL A 62 9.05 3.44 -0.21
CA VAL A 62 9.41 4.35 0.89
C VAL A 62 9.88 3.56 2.11
N PHE A 63 9.12 2.54 2.51
CA PHE A 63 9.42 1.75 3.71
C PHE A 63 10.56 0.74 3.54
N THR A 64 11.02 0.49 2.31
CA THR A 64 12.25 -0.28 2.03
C THR A 64 13.46 0.63 1.77
N ARG A 65 13.35 1.95 1.94
CA ARG A 65 14.53 2.82 1.87
C ARG A 65 15.37 2.67 3.12
N GLY A 66 16.68 2.58 2.90
CA GLY A 66 17.65 2.66 3.97
C GLY A 66 17.81 4.10 4.47
N VAL A 67 18.70 4.24 5.44
CA VAL A 67 19.13 5.52 6.01
C VAL A 67 19.73 6.38 4.90
N ARG A 68 19.14 7.56 4.68
CA ARG A 68 19.69 8.54 3.73
C ARG A 68 20.67 9.45 4.41
N GLN A 69 21.65 9.94 3.64
CA GLN A 69 22.57 10.96 4.13
C GLN A 69 21.83 12.28 4.36
N GLU A 70 22.28 13.04 5.36
CA GLU A 70 21.91 14.43 5.52
C GLU A 70 22.26 15.21 4.24
N ASN A 71 21.30 15.96 3.70
CA ASN A 71 21.36 16.68 2.42
C ASN A 71 21.36 15.83 1.13
N GLY A 72 21.07 14.53 1.20
CA GLY A 72 20.97 13.69 0.01
C GLY A 72 19.83 14.09 -0.95
N PRO A 73 19.80 13.52 -2.18
CA PRO A 73 18.88 13.96 -3.22
C PRO A 73 17.42 13.77 -2.83
N VAL A 74 16.65 14.84 -2.96
CA VAL A 74 15.19 14.90 -2.72
C VAL A 74 14.40 14.23 -3.87
N LEU A 75 15.09 13.66 -4.87
CA LEU A 75 14.46 12.89 -5.95
C LEU A 75 13.74 11.67 -5.38
N LEU A 76 12.45 11.55 -5.73
CA LEU A 76 11.64 10.41 -5.33
C LEU A 76 12.28 9.13 -5.83
N PHE A 77 12.61 8.99 -7.11
CA PHE A 77 13.18 7.74 -7.65
C PHE A 77 14.71 7.69 -7.65
N GLY A 78 15.39 8.70 -7.12
CA GLY A 78 16.86 8.81 -7.15
C GLY A 78 17.42 9.07 -8.55
N HIS A 79 18.75 9.11 -8.66
CA HIS A 79 19.46 9.40 -9.92
C HIS A 79 19.27 8.29 -10.96
N ASN A 80 19.36 8.69 -12.24
CA ASN A 80 19.29 7.80 -13.40
C ASN A 80 18.03 6.92 -13.44
N ALA A 81 16.94 7.37 -12.79
CA ALA A 81 15.74 6.57 -12.62
C ALA A 81 15.12 6.15 -13.98
N LYS A 82 15.18 7.03 -14.99
CA LYS A 82 14.71 6.73 -16.34
C LYS A 82 15.51 5.58 -16.98
N GLU A 83 16.84 5.64 -16.93
CA GLU A 83 17.74 4.67 -17.53
C GLU A 83 17.62 3.32 -16.82
N ARG A 84 17.55 3.34 -15.48
CA ARG A 84 17.32 2.14 -14.66
C ARG A 84 15.97 1.49 -14.98
N PHE A 85 14.91 2.30 -15.07
CA PHE A 85 13.59 1.83 -15.44
C PHE A 85 13.57 1.24 -16.86
N ALA A 86 14.22 1.88 -17.83
CA ALA A 86 14.33 1.36 -19.19
C ALA A 86 15.03 0.00 -19.24
N LYS A 87 16.16 -0.15 -18.52
CA LYS A 87 16.90 -1.41 -18.41
C LYS A 87 16.06 -2.50 -17.75
N TRP A 88 15.37 -2.17 -16.66
CA TRP A 88 14.48 -3.12 -15.96
C TRP A 88 13.32 -3.54 -16.86
N LEU A 89 12.66 -2.61 -17.55
CA LEU A 89 11.57 -2.91 -18.47
C LEU A 89 12.02 -3.86 -19.58
N SER A 90 13.18 -3.59 -20.19
CA SER A 90 13.74 -4.47 -21.22
C SER A 90 14.00 -5.87 -20.69
N ALA A 91 14.64 -6.01 -19.52
CA ALA A 91 14.90 -7.31 -18.90
C ALA A 91 13.61 -8.08 -18.57
N THR A 92 12.61 -7.39 -18.02
CA THR A 92 11.30 -7.98 -17.71
C THR A 92 10.57 -8.45 -18.96
N CYS A 93 10.59 -7.65 -20.03
CA CYS A 93 10.01 -8.04 -21.32
C CYS A 93 10.73 -9.24 -21.93
N SER A 94 12.06 -9.29 -21.86
CA SER A 94 12.84 -10.44 -22.32
C SER A 94 12.52 -11.71 -21.54
N ALA A 95 12.36 -11.62 -20.21
CA ALA A 95 12.01 -12.75 -19.36
C ALA A 95 10.57 -13.26 -19.61
N SER A 96 9.68 -12.41 -20.12
CA SER A 96 8.27 -12.73 -20.38
C SER A 96 7.94 -12.74 -21.87
N LYS A 97 8.93 -13.00 -22.73
CA LYS A 97 8.83 -12.83 -24.19
C LYS A 97 7.66 -13.61 -24.78
N ASP A 98 7.53 -14.89 -24.44
CA ASP A 98 6.51 -15.76 -25.03
C ASP A 98 5.09 -15.35 -24.60
N THR A 99 4.92 -14.96 -23.34
CA THR A 99 3.66 -14.39 -22.84
C THR A 99 3.29 -13.11 -23.59
N ILE A 100 4.26 -12.20 -23.79
CA ILE A 100 4.03 -10.94 -24.52
C ILE A 100 3.66 -11.22 -25.98
N LEU A 101 4.33 -12.17 -26.63
CA LEU A 101 4.01 -12.59 -28.00
C LEU A 101 2.61 -13.21 -28.10
N SER A 102 2.19 -14.00 -27.11
CA SER A 102 0.83 -14.58 -27.04
C SER A 102 -0.26 -13.51 -26.93
N MET A 103 0.07 -12.33 -26.41
CA MET A 103 -0.81 -11.16 -26.36
C MET A 103 -0.81 -10.35 -27.68
N GLY A 104 -0.09 -10.82 -28.71
CA GLY A 104 -0.01 -10.17 -30.01
C GLY A 104 0.97 -8.99 -30.08
N LEU A 105 1.91 -8.89 -29.14
CA LEU A 105 2.88 -7.79 -29.06
C LEU A 105 4.31 -8.28 -29.27
N ASN A 106 5.15 -7.49 -29.94
CA ASN A 106 6.59 -7.73 -29.96
C ASN A 106 7.27 -6.98 -28.81
N ILE A 107 8.24 -7.62 -28.13
CA ILE A 107 9.03 -6.96 -27.07
C ILE A 107 9.75 -5.69 -27.55
N THR A 108 10.06 -5.57 -28.85
CA THR A 108 10.69 -4.38 -29.44
C THR A 108 9.75 -3.18 -29.52
N GLU A 109 8.44 -3.39 -29.46
CA GLU A 109 7.41 -2.35 -29.48
C GLU A 109 7.13 -1.79 -28.07
N ILE A 110 7.67 -2.45 -27.04
CA ILE A 110 7.49 -2.06 -25.65
C ILE A 110 8.68 -1.21 -25.21
N GLY A 111 8.42 0.08 -25.00
CA GLY A 111 9.38 1.02 -24.44
C GLY A 111 8.79 1.82 -23.28
N THR A 112 9.61 2.68 -22.67
CA THR A 112 9.15 3.49 -21.52
C THR A 112 7.99 4.42 -21.86
N HIS A 113 7.80 4.76 -23.14
CA HIS A 113 6.67 5.55 -23.61
C HIS A 113 5.37 4.75 -23.73
N SER A 114 5.44 3.43 -23.86
CA SER A 114 4.28 2.54 -24.03
C SER A 114 3.36 2.61 -22.83
N LEU A 115 3.87 2.76 -21.59
CA LEU A 115 3.02 2.94 -20.41
C LEU A 115 2.16 4.21 -20.47
N ARG A 116 2.73 5.35 -20.86
CA ARG A 116 1.97 6.60 -20.96
C ARG A 116 0.98 6.55 -22.12
N LYS A 117 1.42 6.07 -23.29
CA LYS A 117 0.58 6.02 -24.50
C LYS A 117 -0.52 4.96 -24.36
N GLY A 118 -0.20 3.78 -23.85
CA GLY A 118 -1.14 2.67 -23.66
C GLY A 118 -2.27 3.04 -22.70
N VAL A 119 -1.95 3.64 -21.54
CA VAL A 119 -2.99 4.15 -20.63
C VAL A 119 -3.87 5.19 -21.32
N ALA A 120 -3.28 6.13 -22.06
CA ALA A 120 -4.06 7.13 -22.80
C ALA A 120 -5.02 6.47 -23.80
N THR A 121 -4.52 5.54 -24.62
CA THR A 121 -5.34 4.79 -25.59
C THR A 121 -6.44 3.99 -24.91
N ALA A 122 -6.15 3.27 -23.82
CA ALA A 122 -7.14 2.48 -23.11
C ALA A 122 -8.28 3.36 -22.58
N LEU A 123 -7.94 4.48 -21.92
CA LEU A 123 -8.93 5.38 -21.33
C LEU A 123 -9.79 6.10 -22.38
N THR A 124 -9.20 6.52 -23.51
CA THR A 124 -9.99 7.16 -24.59
C THR A 124 -10.97 6.21 -25.26
N ASN A 125 -10.75 4.90 -25.16
CA ASN A 125 -11.62 3.87 -25.74
C ASN A 125 -12.51 3.18 -24.71
N THR A 126 -12.54 3.65 -23.46
CA THR A 126 -13.39 3.08 -22.41
C THR A 126 -14.78 3.73 -22.47
N PRO A 127 -15.87 2.98 -22.73
CA PRO A 127 -17.23 3.52 -22.61
C PRO A 127 -17.50 4.04 -21.19
N GLY A 128 -18.10 5.22 -21.08
CA GLY A 128 -18.27 5.93 -19.80
C GLY A 128 -16.97 6.54 -19.24
N GLY A 129 -15.84 6.35 -19.93
CA GLY A 129 -14.51 6.81 -19.54
C GLY A 129 -14.32 8.34 -19.54
N PRO A 130 -13.15 8.81 -19.06
CA PRO A 130 -12.82 10.22 -19.09
C PRO A 130 -12.82 10.80 -20.52
N GLN A 131 -13.23 12.06 -20.63
CA GLN A 131 -13.19 12.79 -21.90
C GLN A 131 -11.78 12.77 -22.50
N ALA A 132 -11.68 12.53 -23.81
CA ALA A 132 -10.39 12.39 -24.50
C ALA A 132 -9.47 13.60 -24.29
N VAL A 133 -10.02 14.81 -24.24
CA VAL A 133 -9.24 16.04 -24.00
C VAL A 133 -8.57 16.02 -22.62
N SER A 134 -9.27 15.56 -21.58
CA SER A 134 -8.67 15.41 -20.23
C SER A 134 -7.54 14.38 -20.23
N VAL A 135 -7.70 13.28 -20.98
CA VAL A 135 -6.65 12.26 -21.15
C VAL A 135 -5.43 12.86 -21.87
N TRP A 136 -5.63 13.60 -22.95
CA TRP A 136 -4.56 14.25 -23.72
C TRP A 136 -3.79 15.30 -22.91
N LEU A 137 -4.52 16.14 -22.17
CA LEU A 137 -3.95 17.12 -21.25
C LEU A 137 -3.09 16.44 -20.17
N ARG A 138 -3.63 15.41 -19.51
CA ARG A 138 -2.88 14.65 -18.50
C ARG A 138 -1.65 13.97 -19.10
N ALA A 139 -1.75 13.44 -20.31
CA ALA A 139 -0.65 12.82 -21.04
C ALA A 139 0.41 13.83 -21.53
N GLY A 140 0.14 15.14 -21.45
CA GLY A 140 1.02 16.20 -21.93
C GLY A 140 1.15 16.20 -23.45
N TRP A 141 0.03 16.00 -24.15
CA TRP A 141 -0.09 16.13 -25.60
C TRP A 141 -0.60 17.53 -25.95
N SER A 142 -0.21 18.04 -27.12
CA SER A 142 -0.71 19.32 -27.63
C SER A 142 -2.17 19.15 -28.07
N LEU A 143 -3.03 20.11 -27.71
CA LEU A 143 -4.39 20.19 -28.24
C LEU A 143 -4.44 20.90 -29.61
N GLY A 144 -3.29 21.32 -30.15
CA GLY A 144 -3.24 22.12 -31.38
C GLY A 144 -3.66 23.58 -31.16
N GLY A 145 -3.64 24.36 -32.24
CA GLY A 145 -3.74 25.82 -32.17
C GLY A 145 -5.11 26.37 -31.78
N VAL A 146 -6.20 25.68 -32.12
CA VAL A 146 -7.57 26.15 -31.85
C VAL A 146 -8.04 25.68 -30.48
N GLN A 147 -8.07 24.37 -30.23
CA GLN A 147 -8.55 23.81 -28.96
C GLN A 147 -7.70 24.28 -27.78
N GLY A 148 -6.38 24.42 -27.95
CA GLY A 148 -5.48 24.90 -26.91
C GLY A 148 -5.72 26.35 -26.45
N ARG A 149 -6.48 27.17 -27.19
CA ARG A 149 -6.83 28.54 -26.79
C ARG A 149 -8.02 28.61 -25.82
N TYR A 150 -8.88 27.59 -25.85
CA TYR A 150 -10.18 27.62 -25.15
C TYR A 150 -10.35 26.50 -24.14
N ILE A 151 -9.57 25.42 -24.23
CA ILE A 151 -9.70 24.27 -23.33
C ILE A 151 -8.53 24.24 -22.35
N PHE A 152 -8.87 24.39 -21.07
CA PHE A 152 -7.94 24.41 -19.96
C PHE A 152 -8.03 23.14 -19.12
N ALA A 153 -6.95 22.80 -18.43
CA ALA A 153 -6.94 21.69 -17.50
C ALA A 153 -7.78 22.02 -16.25
N GLY A 154 -8.84 21.24 -16.04
CA GLY A 154 -9.64 21.27 -14.80
C GLY A 154 -9.24 20.14 -13.85
N SER A 155 -9.32 20.39 -12.54
CA SER A 155 -9.01 19.39 -11.51
C SER A 155 -9.90 18.14 -11.63
N GLY A 156 -11.22 18.31 -11.78
CA GLY A 156 -12.16 17.20 -11.89
C GLY A 156 -11.86 16.25 -13.05
N GLY A 157 -11.46 16.79 -14.21
CA GLY A 157 -11.04 15.99 -15.36
C GLY A 157 -9.77 15.17 -15.09
N ASP A 158 -8.74 15.79 -14.50
CA ASP A 158 -7.51 15.08 -14.14
C ASP A 158 -7.73 14.04 -13.03
N GLN A 159 -8.59 14.35 -12.05
CA GLN A 159 -8.99 13.43 -10.99
C GLN A 159 -9.69 12.19 -11.56
N PHE A 160 -10.65 12.37 -12.48
CA PHE A 160 -11.34 11.25 -13.13
C PHE A 160 -10.36 10.39 -13.94
N VAL A 161 -9.50 11.00 -14.76
CA VAL A 161 -8.45 10.27 -15.49
C VAL A 161 -7.48 9.60 -14.52
N GLY A 162 -7.18 10.22 -13.38
CA GLY A 162 -6.28 9.71 -12.36
C GLY A 162 -6.75 8.41 -11.74
N ARG A 163 -8.02 8.33 -11.34
CA ARG A 163 -8.63 7.09 -10.84
C ARG A 163 -8.66 5.99 -11.88
N ALA A 164 -9.14 6.31 -13.08
CA ALA A 164 -9.21 5.33 -14.16
C ALA A 164 -7.80 4.81 -14.54
N SER A 165 -6.79 5.70 -14.51
CA SER A 165 -5.38 5.30 -14.70
C SER A 165 -4.83 4.40 -13.59
N ALA A 166 -5.43 4.39 -12.40
CA ALA A 166 -5.06 3.50 -11.30
C ALA A 166 -5.72 2.11 -11.42
N GLY A 167 -6.52 1.89 -12.47
CA GLY A 167 -7.19 0.60 -12.73
C GLY A 167 -8.54 0.46 -12.04
N LEU A 168 -9.09 1.52 -11.45
CA LEU A 168 -10.46 1.50 -10.92
C LEU A 168 -11.47 1.42 -12.06
N ASN A 169 -12.47 0.55 -11.94
CA ASN A 169 -13.45 0.30 -12.99
C ASN A 169 -14.47 1.42 -13.10
N VAL A 170 -14.40 2.22 -14.16
CA VAL A 170 -15.27 3.39 -14.40
C VAL A 170 -16.77 3.04 -14.46
N ASN A 171 -17.11 1.78 -14.74
CA ASN A 171 -18.49 1.34 -14.93
C ASN A 171 -19.09 0.67 -13.69
N ASP A 172 -18.44 0.79 -12.53
CA ASP A 172 -18.85 0.15 -11.29
C ASP A 172 -18.82 1.16 -10.13
N ALA A 173 -19.66 0.98 -9.10
CA ALA A 173 -19.69 1.85 -7.92
C ALA A 173 -18.33 1.85 -7.18
N SER A 174 -17.60 0.74 -7.24
CA SER A 174 -16.23 0.61 -6.72
C SER A 174 -15.23 1.57 -7.37
N PHE A 175 -15.57 2.26 -8.46
CA PHE A 175 -14.79 3.38 -8.97
C PHE A 175 -14.56 4.47 -7.90
N ALA A 176 -15.54 4.65 -7.02
CA ALA A 176 -15.51 5.61 -5.93
C ALA A 176 -14.81 5.08 -4.67
N THR A 177 -14.10 3.95 -4.75
CA THR A 177 -13.32 3.41 -3.63
C THR A 177 -12.31 4.43 -3.12
N LEU A 178 -12.28 4.58 -1.80
CA LEU A 178 -11.34 5.41 -1.06
C LEU A 178 -10.03 4.66 -0.81
N PRO A 179 -8.91 5.38 -0.64
CA PRO A 179 -7.66 4.79 -0.19
C PRO A 179 -7.84 4.17 1.22
N PRO A 180 -7.11 3.10 1.56
CA PRO A 180 -6.91 2.73 2.95
C PRO A 180 -6.34 3.93 3.73
N HIS A 181 -6.93 4.26 4.87
CA HIS A 181 -6.55 5.44 5.65
C HIS A 181 -6.86 5.28 7.13
N PHE A 182 -6.36 6.19 7.96
CA PHE A 182 -6.66 6.28 9.39
C PHE A 182 -7.53 7.49 9.69
N HIS A 183 -8.22 7.48 10.83
CA HIS A 183 -8.88 8.66 11.36
C HIS A 183 -7.89 9.49 12.19
N GLY A 184 -7.45 10.64 11.67
CA GLY A 184 -6.55 11.53 12.38
C GLY A 184 -5.08 11.06 12.44
N PRO A 185 -4.26 11.62 13.35
CA PRO A 185 -2.86 11.26 13.49
C PRO A 185 -2.70 9.85 14.06
N VAL A 186 -2.07 8.95 13.28
CA VAL A 186 -1.88 7.53 13.65
C VAL A 186 -0.64 7.30 14.53
N LEU A 187 0.43 8.08 14.36
CA LEU A 187 1.69 7.91 15.08
C LEU A 187 2.30 9.25 15.48
N SER A 188 3.00 9.27 16.61
CA SER A 188 3.88 10.38 17.01
C SER A 188 5.10 10.49 16.08
N VAL A 189 5.79 11.63 16.13
CA VAL A 189 7.02 11.85 15.34
C VAL A 189 8.10 10.83 15.71
N GLU A 190 8.21 10.48 16.99
CA GLU A 190 9.16 9.51 17.53
C GLU A 190 8.87 8.11 16.99
N GLN A 191 7.60 7.71 16.99
CA GLN A 191 7.17 6.43 16.41
C GLN A 191 7.45 6.37 14.90
N TRP A 192 7.19 7.46 14.17
CA TRP A 192 7.54 7.54 12.75
C TRP A 192 9.03 7.34 12.48
N LYS A 193 9.90 7.95 13.29
CA LYS A 193 11.36 7.78 13.18
C LYS A 193 11.79 6.34 13.40
N CYS A 194 11.11 5.59 14.27
CA CYS A 194 11.43 4.18 14.50
C CYS A 194 11.17 3.28 13.29
N ILE A 195 10.20 3.63 12.43
CA ILE A 195 9.81 2.82 11.27
C ILE A 195 10.27 3.39 9.92
N VAL A 196 10.58 4.68 9.86
CA VAL A 196 11.09 5.40 8.68
C VAL A 196 12.33 6.22 9.07
N PRO A 197 13.54 5.72 8.74
CA PRO A 197 14.77 6.46 8.98
C PRO A 197 14.77 7.83 8.29
N GLY A 198 15.17 8.87 9.02
CA GLY A 198 15.20 10.24 8.52
C GLY A 198 13.81 10.84 8.28
N TYR A 199 12.77 10.38 8.98
CA TYR A 199 11.41 10.88 8.83
C TYR A 199 11.30 12.42 8.87
N ASP A 200 11.95 13.07 9.83
CA ASP A 200 11.90 14.53 10.01
C ASP A 200 13.01 15.28 9.26
N SER A 201 14.17 14.66 9.04
CA SER A 201 15.32 15.27 8.38
C SER A 201 15.29 15.17 6.85
N HIS A 202 14.82 14.05 6.30
CA HIS A 202 14.84 13.77 4.86
C HIS A 202 13.50 14.02 4.19
N TYR A 203 12.39 13.72 4.87
CA TYR A 203 11.07 13.85 4.27
C TYR A 203 10.45 15.22 4.57
N PRO A 204 10.21 16.05 3.53
CA PRO A 204 9.66 17.39 3.71
C PRO A 204 8.24 17.32 4.28
N PRO A 205 7.76 18.37 4.98
CA PRO A 205 6.41 18.41 5.53
C PRO A 205 5.31 18.07 4.51
N THR A 206 5.46 18.53 3.26
CA THR A 206 4.53 18.22 2.17
C THR A 206 4.42 16.72 1.92
N PHE A 207 5.56 16.02 1.79
CA PHE A 207 5.57 14.58 1.60
C PHE A 207 5.09 13.81 2.84
N ARG A 208 5.38 14.31 4.04
CA ARG A 208 4.95 13.65 5.30
C ARG A 208 3.44 13.50 5.41
N THR A 209 2.66 14.37 4.78
CA THR A 209 1.18 14.22 4.68
C THR A 209 0.75 12.90 4.00
N THR A 210 1.60 12.32 3.15
CA THR A 210 1.31 11.05 2.46
C THR A 210 1.60 9.81 3.30
N MET A 211 2.47 9.91 4.30
CA MET A 211 2.99 8.76 5.06
C MET A 211 1.90 7.93 5.74
N PRO A 212 0.85 8.52 6.38
CA PRO A 212 -0.25 7.74 6.95
C PRO A 212 -0.97 6.87 5.92
N PHE A 213 -1.18 7.36 4.70
CA PHE A 213 -1.84 6.61 3.61
C PHE A 213 -0.96 5.51 3.04
N LEU A 214 0.35 5.74 2.97
CA LEU A 214 1.31 4.69 2.61
C LEU A 214 1.32 3.57 3.66
N LEU A 215 1.34 3.93 4.94
CA LEU A 215 1.27 2.97 6.04
C LEU A 215 -0.05 2.20 6.03
N ALA A 216 -1.19 2.87 5.92
CA ALA A 216 -2.50 2.23 5.84
C ALA A 216 -2.58 1.26 4.65
N SER A 217 -2.00 1.61 3.50
CA SER A 217 -1.94 0.72 2.34
C SER A 217 -1.10 -0.53 2.62
N LEU A 218 0.01 -0.44 3.35
CA LEU A 218 0.79 -1.61 3.77
C LEU A 218 0.02 -2.49 4.76
N VAL A 219 -0.65 -1.89 5.74
CA VAL A 219 -1.46 -2.61 6.74
C VAL A 219 -2.57 -3.38 6.03
N HIS A 220 -3.36 -2.70 5.20
CA HIS A 220 -4.47 -3.29 4.46
C HIS A 220 -4.03 -4.46 3.56
N HIS A 221 -2.86 -4.35 2.92
CA HIS A 221 -2.34 -5.38 2.01
C HIS A 221 -1.34 -6.35 2.65
N ARG A 222 -1.15 -6.32 3.98
CA ARG A 222 -0.11 -7.11 4.66
C ARG A 222 -0.16 -8.59 4.33
N VAL A 223 -1.35 -9.20 4.40
CA VAL A 223 -1.55 -10.63 4.12
C VAL A 223 -1.20 -10.95 2.67
N TRP A 224 -1.71 -10.14 1.74
CA TRP A 224 -1.44 -10.29 0.31
C TRP A 224 0.07 -10.17 0.01
N LEU A 225 0.74 -9.17 0.59
CA LEU A 225 2.18 -8.96 0.43
C LEU A 225 2.99 -10.15 0.92
N LYS A 226 2.65 -10.71 2.09
CA LYS A 226 3.35 -11.88 2.65
C LYS A 226 3.21 -13.12 1.76
N GLN A 227 2.08 -13.28 1.08
CA GLN A 227 1.80 -14.41 0.19
C GLN A 227 2.46 -14.26 -1.20
N HIS A 228 2.54 -13.05 -1.74
CA HIS A 228 2.93 -12.82 -3.14
C HIS A 228 4.36 -12.30 -3.32
N LEU A 229 4.95 -11.68 -2.29
CA LEU A 229 6.35 -11.27 -2.36
C LEU A 229 7.27 -12.48 -2.14
N SER A 230 8.45 -12.42 -2.77
CA SER A 230 9.51 -13.39 -2.47
C SER A 230 9.80 -13.42 -0.96
N PRO A 231 10.03 -14.59 -0.35
CA PRO A 231 10.43 -14.69 1.06
C PRO A 231 11.68 -13.88 1.41
N SER A 232 12.52 -13.55 0.43
CA SER A 232 13.71 -12.72 0.60
C SER A 232 13.48 -11.24 0.29
N HIS A 233 12.23 -10.79 0.12
CA HIS A 233 11.91 -9.43 -0.30
C HIS A 233 12.27 -8.41 0.80
N PRO A 234 12.96 -7.30 0.48
CA PRO A 234 13.41 -6.30 1.45
C PRO A 234 12.34 -5.81 2.44
N LEU A 235 11.10 -5.64 1.98
CA LEU A 235 9.97 -5.20 2.81
C LEU A 235 9.74 -6.08 4.04
N LEU A 236 9.87 -7.40 3.93
CA LEU A 236 9.65 -8.34 5.03
C LEU A 236 10.71 -8.21 6.14
N PHE A 237 11.79 -7.48 5.85
CA PHE A 237 12.92 -7.20 6.73
C PHE A 237 13.08 -5.69 6.97
N SER A 238 12.05 -4.90 6.68
CA SER A 238 12.05 -3.46 6.95
C SER A 238 11.72 -3.15 8.41
N LEU A 239 12.02 -1.93 8.85
CA LEU A 239 11.71 -1.48 10.21
C LEU A 239 10.19 -1.51 10.46
N VAL A 240 9.39 -1.06 9.50
CA VAL A 240 7.92 -1.10 9.64
C VAL A 240 7.40 -2.53 9.79
N TRP A 241 7.96 -3.49 9.05
CA TRP A 241 7.48 -4.87 9.09
C TRP A 241 7.89 -5.59 10.37
N SER A 242 9.13 -5.39 10.81
CA SER A 242 9.68 -6.04 12.01
C SER A 242 9.21 -5.42 13.32
N SER A 243 8.65 -4.20 13.29
CA SER A 243 8.18 -3.49 14.48
C SER A 243 6.95 -4.10 15.15
N GLY A 244 6.18 -4.95 14.46
CA GLY A 244 4.88 -5.44 14.92
C GLY A 244 3.71 -4.51 14.57
N LEU A 245 4.00 -3.24 14.29
CA LEU A 245 3.01 -2.18 14.10
C LEU A 245 1.95 -2.48 13.01
N LEU A 246 2.33 -3.18 11.94
CA LEU A 246 1.38 -3.52 10.87
C LEU A 246 0.26 -4.46 11.33
N VAL A 247 0.48 -5.23 12.39
CA VAL A 247 -0.54 -6.08 13.01
C VAL A 247 -1.39 -5.25 13.95
N ASP A 248 -0.75 -4.44 14.79
CA ASP A 248 -1.42 -3.62 15.80
C ASP A 248 -2.40 -2.61 15.19
N LEU A 249 -2.06 -2.06 14.02
CA LEU A 249 -2.89 -1.07 13.32
C LEU A 249 -3.97 -1.67 12.40
N ALA A 250 -4.11 -3.00 12.34
CA ALA A 250 -5.00 -3.65 11.37
C ALA A 250 -6.47 -3.20 11.51
N ASP A 251 -6.97 -3.13 12.74
CA ASP A 251 -8.36 -2.77 13.04
C ASP A 251 -8.62 -1.25 12.95
N GLU A 252 -7.56 -0.44 12.89
CA GLU A 252 -7.66 1.02 12.78
C GLU A 252 -7.78 1.50 11.32
N VAL A 253 -7.51 0.62 10.34
CA VAL A 253 -7.57 0.99 8.92
C VAL A 253 -9.01 1.10 8.45
N LEU A 254 -9.36 2.31 8.04
CA LEU A 254 -10.63 2.63 7.41
C LEU A 254 -10.58 2.38 5.90
N LEU A 255 -11.69 1.83 5.40
CA LEU A 255 -12.00 1.69 3.99
C LEU A 255 -13.31 2.42 3.69
N GLY A 256 -13.66 2.58 2.42
CA GLY A 256 -14.95 3.13 2.05
C GLY A 256 -15.12 3.27 0.55
N VAL A 257 -16.37 3.48 0.14
CA VAL A 257 -16.76 3.80 -1.24
C VAL A 257 -17.58 5.08 -1.17
N MET A 258 -17.30 6.03 -2.06
CA MET A 258 -17.91 7.36 -2.15
C MET A 258 -17.62 8.28 -0.95
N CYS A 259 -17.95 7.86 0.26
CA CYS A 259 -17.73 8.58 1.49
C CYS A 259 -17.41 7.60 2.62
N ASN A 260 -16.46 7.96 3.49
CA ASN A 260 -16.29 7.27 4.76
C ASN A 260 -16.97 8.06 5.89
N PRO A 261 -17.91 7.47 6.65
CA PRO A 261 -18.69 8.20 7.64
C PRO A 261 -17.89 8.63 8.88
N VAL A 262 -16.77 7.94 9.18
CA VAL A 262 -15.93 8.23 10.35
C VAL A 262 -14.95 9.34 10.03
N SER A 263 -14.17 9.21 8.97
CA SER A 263 -13.18 10.20 8.54
C SER A 263 -13.77 11.38 7.77
N LYS A 264 -15.03 11.26 7.31
CA LYS A 264 -15.70 12.22 6.40
C LYS A 264 -14.97 12.41 5.07
N MET A 265 -14.05 11.50 4.73
CA MET A 265 -13.35 11.53 3.44
C MET A 265 -14.35 11.26 2.31
N MET A 266 -14.31 12.09 1.28
CA MET A 266 -15.15 11.93 0.09
C MET A 266 -14.31 11.66 -1.15
N ALA A 267 -14.82 10.81 -2.02
CA ALA A 267 -14.21 10.43 -3.27
C ALA A 267 -14.26 11.60 -4.27
N THR A 268 -13.11 12.02 -4.79
CA THR A 268 -13.02 13.08 -5.82
C THR A 268 -12.96 12.51 -7.24
N GLY A 269 -13.25 13.28 -8.29
CA GLY A 269 -13.16 12.80 -9.68
C GLY A 269 -14.20 11.74 -10.09
N ILE A 270 -15.37 11.73 -9.45
CA ILE A 270 -16.44 10.75 -9.69
C ILE A 270 -17.40 11.26 -10.77
N PRO A 271 -17.61 10.51 -11.87
CA PRO A 271 -18.59 10.89 -12.89
C PRO A 271 -20.03 10.64 -12.41
N PRO A 272 -21.03 11.35 -12.96
CA PRO A 272 -22.42 11.25 -12.49
C PRO A 272 -22.99 9.83 -12.53
N HIS A 273 -22.64 9.02 -13.54
CA HIS A 273 -23.18 7.66 -13.65
C HIS A 273 -22.68 6.75 -12.52
N VAL A 274 -21.44 6.91 -12.04
CA VAL A 274 -20.94 6.16 -10.87
C VAL A 274 -21.69 6.57 -9.61
N ALA A 275 -21.92 7.88 -9.41
CA ALA A 275 -22.69 8.36 -8.27
C ALA A 275 -24.15 7.90 -8.30
N GLN A 276 -24.72 7.70 -9.49
CA GLN A 276 -26.04 7.09 -9.66
C GLN A 276 -26.01 5.59 -9.36
N SER A 277 -25.02 4.85 -9.88
CA SER A 277 -24.86 3.42 -9.61
C SER A 277 -24.71 3.13 -8.11
N ASP A 278 -23.95 3.94 -7.39
CA ASP A 278 -23.78 3.85 -5.93
C ASP A 278 -25.12 3.99 -5.18
N LYS A 279 -25.94 4.97 -5.57
CA LYS A 279 -27.30 5.14 -5.02
C LYS A 279 -28.22 3.99 -5.36
N ILE A 280 -28.16 3.48 -6.60
CA ILE A 280 -28.96 2.33 -7.03
C ILE A 280 -28.57 1.10 -6.22
N GLN A 281 -27.28 0.85 -6.03
CA GLN A 281 -26.79 -0.28 -5.23
C GLN A 281 -27.25 -0.17 -3.77
N THR A 282 -27.23 1.04 -3.21
CA THR A 282 -27.77 1.31 -1.86
C THR A 282 -29.25 0.95 -1.79
N LEU A 283 -30.05 1.43 -2.76
CA LEU A 283 -31.47 1.11 -2.85
C LEU A 283 -31.74 -0.39 -3.03
N GLU A 284 -30.95 -1.07 -3.87
CA GLU A 284 -31.07 -2.52 -4.06
C GLU A 284 -30.80 -3.29 -2.76
N ASN A 285 -29.80 -2.85 -1.98
CA ASN A 285 -29.50 -3.46 -0.68
C ASN A 285 -30.63 -3.21 0.32
N GLU A 286 -31.16 -1.99 0.38
CA GLU A 286 -32.32 -1.65 1.22
C GLU A 286 -33.55 -2.49 0.85
N VAL A 287 -33.82 -2.67 -0.45
CA VAL A 287 -34.92 -3.51 -0.94
C VAL A 287 -34.71 -5.00 -0.59
N LYS A 288 -33.48 -5.52 -0.70
CA LYS A 288 -33.16 -6.90 -0.28
C LYS A 288 -33.36 -7.09 1.22
N MET A 289 -32.91 -6.15 2.03
CA MET A 289 -33.08 -6.17 3.49
C MET A 289 -34.55 -6.04 3.89
N LEU A 290 -35.33 -5.26 3.15
CA LEU A 290 -36.77 -5.21 3.33
C LEU A 290 -37.41 -6.57 3.01
N GLY A 291 -37.01 -7.19 1.89
CA GLY A 291 -37.48 -8.51 1.50
C GLY A 291 -37.20 -9.58 2.56
N SER A 292 -35.99 -9.60 3.13
CA SER A 292 -35.63 -10.53 4.21
C SER A 292 -36.41 -10.27 5.49
N THR A 293 -36.62 -9.00 5.84
CA THR A 293 -37.44 -8.61 7.01
C THR A 293 -38.89 -9.07 6.82
N ILE A 294 -39.47 -8.87 5.64
CA ILE A 294 -40.84 -9.32 5.32
C ILE A 294 -40.91 -10.85 5.40
N GLN A 295 -39.96 -11.57 4.81
CA GLN A 295 -39.93 -13.03 4.84
C GLN A 295 -39.85 -13.56 6.28
N GLN A 296 -38.94 -13.01 7.09
CA GLN A 296 -38.82 -13.37 8.50
C GLN A 296 -40.15 -13.17 9.24
N LYS A 297 -40.83 -12.04 9.02
CA LYS A 297 -42.11 -11.75 9.67
C LYS A 297 -43.25 -12.65 9.19
N LEU A 298 -43.24 -13.04 7.92
CA LEU A 298 -44.19 -14.03 7.38
C LEU A 298 -43.93 -15.43 7.97
N ASP A 299 -42.68 -15.81 8.19
CA ASP A 299 -42.32 -17.09 8.81
C ASP A 299 -42.68 -17.12 10.32
N GLU A 300 -42.62 -15.97 11.00
CA GLU A 300 -43.09 -15.81 12.40
C GLU A 300 -44.63 -15.80 12.51
N MET A 301 -45.35 -15.59 11.40
CA MET A 301 -46.80 -15.38 11.38
C MET A 301 -47.63 -16.57 11.93
N PRO A 302 -47.36 -17.84 11.61
CA PRO A 302 -48.12 -18.96 12.15
C PRO A 302 -48.02 -19.06 13.68
N ALA A 303 -46.86 -18.73 14.26
CA ALA A 303 -46.65 -18.74 15.70
C ALA A 303 -47.43 -17.62 16.40
N ILE A 304 -47.44 -16.42 15.78
CA ILE A 304 -48.22 -15.28 16.28
C ILE A 304 -49.73 -15.60 16.24
N VAL A 305 -50.22 -16.13 15.13
CA VAL A 305 -51.64 -16.50 14.97
C VAL A 305 -52.02 -17.64 15.93
N ALA A 306 -51.17 -18.65 16.09
CA ALA A 306 -51.42 -19.74 17.03
C ALA A 306 -51.45 -19.26 18.49
N GLY A 307 -50.54 -18.37 18.88
CA GLY A 307 -50.52 -17.77 20.22
C GLY A 307 -51.79 -17.00 20.54
N GLU A 308 -52.29 -16.21 19.58
CA GLU A 308 -53.52 -15.42 19.75
C GLU A 308 -54.78 -16.32 19.78
N LEU A 309 -54.83 -17.36 18.94
CA LEU A 309 -55.91 -18.35 18.96
C LEU A 309 -55.97 -19.11 20.30
N MET A 310 -54.81 -19.41 20.90
CA MET A 310 -54.74 -20.03 22.23
C MET A 310 -55.15 -19.06 23.34
N ALA A 311 -54.85 -17.76 23.21
CA ALA A 311 -55.26 -16.74 24.17
C ALA A 311 -56.78 -16.46 24.15
N GLN A 312 -57.43 -16.59 22.98
CA GLN A 312 -58.89 -16.42 22.83
C GLN A 312 -59.69 -17.70 23.12
N GLY A 313 -59.04 -18.87 23.07
CA GLY A 313 -59.64 -20.19 23.27
C GLY A 313 -59.78 -20.62 24.74
N GLY A 314 -60.51 -19.84 25.54
CA GLY A 314 -60.99 -20.30 26.85
C GLY A 314 -62.14 -21.30 26.70
N MET A 315 -61.81 -22.60 26.70
CA MET A 315 -62.67 -23.77 26.95
C MET A 315 -63.99 -23.93 26.16
N SER A 316 -64.04 -25.06 25.42
CA SER A 316 -65.20 -25.78 24.89
C SER A 316 -65.70 -25.43 23.48
N GLY A 317 -65.65 -26.45 22.62
CA GLY A 317 -66.66 -26.72 21.58
C GLY A 317 -66.61 -25.81 20.35
N SER A 318 -65.91 -26.28 19.32
CA SER A 318 -66.11 -25.85 17.91
C SER A 318 -66.16 -24.34 17.66
N SER A 319 -65.11 -23.60 18.04
CA SER A 319 -64.93 -22.23 17.56
C SER A 319 -64.32 -22.26 16.16
N GLN A 320 -65.16 -22.11 15.14
CA GLN A 320 -64.72 -21.84 13.77
C GLN A 320 -63.84 -20.58 13.75
N LEU A 321 -62.72 -20.63 13.04
CA LEU A 321 -61.93 -19.44 12.70
C LEU A 321 -62.86 -18.35 12.16
N THR A 322 -63.13 -17.31 12.93
CA THR A 322 -63.89 -16.15 12.44
C THR A 322 -62.99 -15.36 11.52
N THR A 323 -63.46 -15.09 10.29
CA THR A 323 -62.77 -14.28 9.27
C THR A 323 -62.26 -12.94 9.84
N GLY A 324 -62.94 -12.40 10.86
CA GLY A 324 -62.55 -11.20 11.59
C GLY A 324 -61.23 -11.32 12.35
N ALA A 325 -60.97 -12.44 13.05
CA ALA A 325 -59.72 -12.63 13.80
C ALA A 325 -58.52 -12.77 12.84
N PHE A 326 -58.72 -13.42 11.70
CA PHE A 326 -57.73 -13.49 10.64
C PHE A 326 -57.42 -12.11 10.03
N HIS A 327 -58.45 -11.31 9.72
CA HIS A 327 -58.27 -9.94 9.24
C HIS A 327 -57.61 -9.01 10.26
N GLN A 328 -57.82 -9.24 11.56
CA GLN A 328 -57.19 -8.46 12.63
C GLN A 328 -55.69 -8.77 12.74
N GLY A 329 -55.30 -10.06 12.66
CA GLY A 329 -53.89 -10.46 12.59
C GLY A 329 -53.18 -9.88 11.37
N LEU A 330 -53.83 -9.89 10.20
CA LEU A 330 -53.31 -9.26 8.98
C LEU A 330 -53.15 -7.74 9.11
N SER A 331 -54.09 -7.06 9.79
CA SER A 331 -54.01 -5.62 10.04
C SER A 331 -52.86 -5.27 10.98
N GLN A 332 -52.65 -6.05 12.05
CA GLN A 332 -51.51 -5.85 12.96
C GLN A 332 -50.17 -6.09 12.27
N LEU A 333 -50.08 -7.10 11.41
CA LEU A 333 -48.90 -7.35 10.58
C LEU A 333 -48.61 -6.16 9.66
N ARG A 334 -49.65 -5.65 8.98
CA ARG A 334 -49.53 -4.45 8.13
C ARG A 334 -49.00 -3.26 8.92
N GLU A 335 -49.52 -3.00 10.11
CA GLU A 335 -49.06 -1.89 10.95
C GLU A 335 -47.64 -2.08 11.49
N SER A 336 -47.25 -3.31 11.80
CA SER A 336 -45.88 -3.61 12.25
C SER A 336 -44.86 -3.38 11.11
N ILE A 337 -45.17 -3.85 9.90
CA ILE A 337 -44.33 -3.62 8.72
C ILE A 337 -44.23 -2.12 8.42
N LEU A 338 -45.33 -1.38 8.48
CA LEU A 338 -45.34 0.06 8.25
C LEU A 338 -44.55 0.84 9.33
N ARG A 339 -44.60 0.42 10.60
CA ARG A 339 -43.80 1.03 11.67
C ARG A 339 -42.30 0.81 11.46
N ASP A 340 -41.90 -0.39 11.06
CA ASP A 340 -40.48 -0.70 10.80
C ASP A 340 -39.94 0.01 9.55
N LEU A 341 -40.80 0.27 8.56
CA LEU A 341 -40.48 1.06 7.37
C LEU A 341 -40.29 2.56 7.66
N GLN A 342 -40.93 3.09 8.71
CA GLN A 342 -40.88 4.51 9.06
C GLN A 342 -39.77 4.87 10.06
N GLN A 343 -39.10 3.88 10.66
CA GLN A 343 -37.96 4.16 11.52
C GLN A 343 -36.72 4.56 10.70
N PRO A 344 -36.06 5.69 11.00
CA PRO A 344 -34.78 6.02 10.40
C PRO A 344 -33.72 4.99 10.86
N ARG A 345 -33.33 4.09 9.97
CA ARG A 345 -32.29 3.08 10.26
C ARG A 345 -30.94 3.63 9.82
N LEU A 346 -30.00 3.75 10.77
CA LEU A 346 -28.60 4.03 10.49
C LEU A 346 -28.03 2.88 9.65
N SER A 347 -27.54 3.21 8.47
CA SER A 347 -26.93 2.28 7.52
C SER A 347 -25.72 1.60 8.18
N VAL A 348 -25.80 0.29 8.42
CA VAL A 348 -24.65 -0.56 8.72
C VAL A 348 -24.39 -1.38 7.47
N ASP A 349 -23.33 -1.03 6.74
CA ASP A 349 -22.90 -1.77 5.55
C ASP A 349 -22.18 -3.09 5.91
N PRO A 350 -22.12 -4.06 4.98
CA PRO A 350 -21.82 -5.45 5.29
C PRO A 350 -20.35 -5.69 5.67
N MET A 351 -20.14 -6.31 6.83
CA MET A 351 -18.90 -6.99 7.20
C MET A 351 -18.60 -8.14 6.22
N VAL A 352 -17.38 -8.16 5.68
CA VAL A 352 -16.74 -9.35 5.09
C VAL A 352 -16.13 -10.18 6.24
N PRO A 353 -16.08 -11.53 6.16
CA PRO A 353 -15.88 -12.38 7.33
C PRO A 353 -14.52 -12.15 8.00
N ALA A 354 -14.55 -11.87 9.29
CA ALA A 354 -13.38 -11.92 10.16
C ALA A 354 -13.04 -13.40 10.41
N GLU A 355 -11.89 -13.85 9.90
CA GLU A 355 -11.32 -15.13 10.31
C GLU A 355 -10.78 -15.01 11.74
N SER A 356 -11.32 -15.88 12.60
CA SER A 356 -11.05 -15.99 14.02
C SER A 356 -9.56 -16.17 14.35
N SER A 357 -8.97 -15.19 15.02
CA SER A 357 -7.65 -15.28 15.66
C SER A 357 -7.80 -15.70 17.12
N THR A 358 -7.07 -16.74 17.49
CA THR A 358 -6.99 -17.27 18.85
C THR A 358 -6.13 -16.35 19.70
N THR A 359 -6.67 -15.94 20.85
CA THR A 359 -6.00 -15.19 21.90
C THR A 359 -4.82 -15.98 22.47
N THR A 360 -3.68 -15.34 22.72
CA THR A 360 -2.71 -15.84 23.71
C THR A 360 -2.05 -14.69 24.43
N ASP A 361 -2.06 -14.80 25.76
CA ASP A 361 -1.65 -13.83 26.76
C ASP A 361 -0.22 -13.32 26.62
N ALA A 362 -0.08 -12.03 26.96
CA ALA A 362 1.18 -11.35 27.18
C ALA A 362 1.62 -11.49 28.64
N SER A 363 2.71 -12.22 28.91
CA SER A 363 3.79 -11.79 29.81
C SER A 363 4.85 -12.89 29.93
N SER A 364 5.97 -12.75 29.23
CA SER A 364 7.27 -13.30 29.62
C SER A 364 8.34 -12.91 28.60
N THR A 365 9.49 -12.46 29.09
CA THR A 365 10.75 -12.34 28.31
C THR A 365 10.98 -13.59 27.44
N PRO A 366 11.20 -13.46 26.11
CA PRO A 366 11.24 -14.62 25.23
C PRO A 366 12.58 -15.35 25.40
N GLU A 367 12.54 -16.51 26.06
CA GLU A 367 13.53 -17.56 25.84
C GLU A 367 13.43 -18.02 24.38
N PHE A 368 14.47 -17.75 23.59
CA PHE A 368 14.60 -18.13 22.18
C PHE A 368 14.89 -19.63 22.00
N SER A 369 14.09 -20.51 22.61
CA SER A 369 14.20 -21.96 22.53
C SER A 369 13.16 -22.62 21.59
N ARG A 370 12.32 -21.84 20.90
CA ARG A 370 11.41 -22.36 19.85
C ARG A 370 12.07 -22.29 18.47
N GLY A 371 12.02 -23.42 17.75
CA GLY A 371 12.84 -23.74 16.58
C GLY A 371 12.82 -22.72 15.43
N PHE A 372 13.93 -22.70 14.68
CA PHE A 372 14.12 -21.87 13.50
C PHE A 372 13.10 -22.23 12.40
N PRO A 373 12.56 -21.25 11.62
CA PRO A 373 11.52 -21.54 10.63
C PRO A 373 11.99 -22.55 9.57
N THR A 374 11.19 -23.59 9.34
CA THR A 374 11.53 -24.71 8.43
C THR A 374 11.72 -24.29 6.97
N GLN A 375 11.11 -23.18 6.55
CA GLN A 375 11.21 -22.64 5.19
C GLN A 375 11.99 -21.31 5.12
N PHE A 376 12.85 -21.03 6.10
CA PHE A 376 13.62 -19.79 6.09
C PHE A 376 14.53 -19.68 4.85
N ARG A 377 14.52 -18.51 4.22
CA ARG A 377 15.45 -18.12 3.17
C ARG A 377 16.30 -16.96 3.63
N PHE A 378 17.62 -17.09 3.50
CA PHE A 378 18.51 -16.04 3.95
C PHE A 378 18.29 -14.77 3.10
N PRO A 379 18.06 -13.60 3.74
CA PRO A 379 17.66 -12.41 3.02
C PRO A 379 18.77 -11.94 2.07
N LYS A 380 18.37 -11.53 0.86
CA LYS A 380 19.23 -10.84 -0.12
C LYS A 380 18.90 -9.35 -0.11
N CYS A 381 19.12 -8.73 1.05
CA CYS A 381 18.66 -7.40 1.37
C CYS A 381 19.78 -6.36 1.35
N LYS A 382 19.42 -5.10 1.58
CA LYS A 382 20.38 -4.00 1.78
C LYS A 382 21.19 -4.24 3.05
N LEU A 383 22.39 -3.66 3.12
CA LEU A 383 23.21 -3.80 4.32
C LEU A 383 22.54 -3.21 5.58
N SER A 384 21.80 -2.11 5.43
CA SER A 384 21.00 -1.49 6.49
C SER A 384 19.90 -2.42 7.03
N GLU A 385 19.18 -3.09 6.13
CA GLU A 385 18.16 -4.09 6.46
C GLU A 385 18.80 -5.33 7.11
N LEU A 386 19.89 -5.85 6.53
CA LEU A 386 20.62 -7.00 7.08
C LEU A 386 20.98 -6.76 8.55
N ARG A 387 21.50 -5.56 8.86
CA ARG A 387 21.89 -5.19 10.22
C ARG A 387 20.70 -5.25 11.18
N MET A 388 19.56 -4.71 10.79
CA MET A 388 18.37 -4.71 11.62
C MET A 388 17.96 -6.15 11.97
N VAL A 389 17.87 -7.03 10.97
CA VAL A 389 17.52 -8.44 11.18
C VAL A 389 18.63 -9.17 11.96
N TRP A 390 19.89 -8.77 11.79
CA TRP A 390 21.03 -9.34 12.52
C TRP A 390 20.94 -9.11 14.04
N TRP A 391 20.56 -7.90 14.44
CA TRP A 391 20.49 -7.51 15.84
C TRP A 391 19.11 -7.69 16.49
N ARG A 392 18.02 -7.62 15.73
CA ARG A 392 16.66 -7.65 16.30
C ARG A 392 15.80 -8.82 15.82
N GLY A 393 16.15 -9.44 14.70
CA GLY A 393 15.30 -10.46 14.07
C GLY A 393 13.99 -9.86 13.53
N VAL A 394 12.99 -10.73 13.32
CA VAL A 394 11.62 -10.36 12.93
C VAL A 394 10.66 -11.16 13.82
N PRO A 395 10.25 -10.61 14.99
CA PRO A 395 9.43 -11.34 15.96
C PRO A 395 8.10 -11.82 15.38
N SER A 396 7.44 -10.99 14.56
CA SER A 396 6.15 -11.29 13.92
C SER A 396 6.19 -12.48 12.97
N ASP A 397 7.38 -12.84 12.48
CA ASP A 397 7.59 -13.98 11.57
C ASP A 397 8.43 -15.09 12.25
N HIS A 398 8.57 -15.03 13.58
CA HIS A 398 9.36 -15.97 14.39
C HIS A 398 10.82 -16.12 13.93
N ILE A 399 11.41 -15.05 13.39
CA ILE A 399 12.82 -15.03 12.97
C ILE A 399 13.65 -14.47 14.13
N PRO A 400 14.55 -15.25 14.75
CA PRO A 400 15.44 -14.74 15.80
C PRO A 400 16.48 -13.78 15.23
N PRO A 401 17.13 -12.96 16.08
CA PRO A 401 18.29 -12.17 15.65
C PRO A 401 19.33 -13.05 14.96
N LEU A 402 19.73 -12.71 13.72
CA LEU A 402 20.58 -13.60 12.91
C LEU A 402 21.96 -13.86 13.53
N ARG A 403 22.41 -13.03 14.48
CA ARG A 403 23.65 -13.28 15.25
C ARG A 403 23.63 -14.60 16.03
N PHE A 404 22.44 -15.10 16.39
CA PHE A 404 22.27 -16.36 17.13
C PHE A 404 22.10 -17.58 16.21
N VAL A 405 21.91 -17.37 14.91
CA VAL A 405 21.74 -18.45 13.92
C VAL A 405 23.09 -19.13 13.66
N LYS A 406 23.08 -20.46 13.55
CA LYS A 406 24.24 -21.27 13.20
C LYS A 406 24.08 -21.82 11.78
N SER A 407 25.19 -22.10 11.10
CA SER A 407 25.17 -22.63 9.73
C SER A 407 24.36 -23.94 9.60
N ARG A 408 24.32 -24.74 10.66
CA ARG A 408 23.54 -25.99 10.72
C ARG A 408 22.02 -25.79 10.79
N ASP A 409 21.57 -24.59 11.15
CA ASP A 409 20.15 -24.25 11.23
C ASP A 409 19.59 -23.90 9.84
N LEU A 410 20.46 -23.73 8.83
CA LEU A 410 20.10 -23.38 7.46
C LEU A 410 20.05 -24.63 6.58
N SER A 411 18.90 -24.86 5.96
CA SER A 411 18.61 -26.09 5.19
C SER A 411 19.31 -26.18 3.83
N ASN A 412 19.81 -25.07 3.28
CA ASN A 412 20.39 -25.05 1.93
C ASN A 412 21.76 -24.36 1.88
N SER A 413 22.62 -24.89 1.00
CA SER A 413 24.01 -24.44 0.84
C SER A 413 24.13 -22.96 0.41
N SER A 414 23.19 -22.47 -0.40
CA SER A 414 23.17 -21.06 -0.80
C SER A 414 22.97 -20.12 0.38
N ASP A 415 22.14 -20.49 1.35
CA ASP A 415 21.84 -19.68 2.52
C ASP A 415 22.98 -19.74 3.53
N VAL A 416 23.64 -20.90 3.67
CA VAL A 416 24.89 -21.01 4.43
C VAL A 416 25.97 -20.10 3.85
N SER A 417 26.11 -20.06 2.52
CA SER A 417 27.03 -19.15 1.83
C SER A 417 26.68 -17.68 2.07
N ASN A 418 25.40 -17.32 1.96
CA ASN A 418 24.93 -15.96 2.16
C ASN A 418 25.10 -15.50 3.63
N PHE A 419 24.77 -16.36 4.59
CA PHE A 419 25.01 -16.12 6.02
C PHE A 419 26.48 -15.89 6.32
N SER A 420 27.38 -16.71 5.74
CA SER A 420 28.82 -16.55 5.93
C SER A 420 29.33 -15.20 5.40
N LYS A 421 28.82 -14.75 4.25
CA LYS A 421 29.13 -13.43 3.66
C LYS A 421 28.60 -12.29 4.54
N ALA A 422 27.35 -12.41 5.00
CA ALA A 422 26.72 -11.46 5.90
C ALA A 422 27.51 -11.31 7.21
N LYS A 423 27.88 -12.44 7.84
CA LYS A 423 28.68 -12.47 9.08
C LYS A 423 30.02 -11.76 8.91
N ARG A 424 30.73 -12.01 7.80
CA ARG A 424 32.01 -11.34 7.50
C ARG A 424 31.86 -9.83 7.41
N ILE A 425 30.83 -9.35 6.71
CA ILE A 425 30.58 -7.92 6.55
C ILE A 425 30.18 -7.26 7.86
N ILE A 426 29.27 -7.86 8.63
CA ILE A 426 28.87 -7.31 9.93
C ILE A 426 30.07 -7.24 10.87
N ASN A 427 30.89 -8.28 10.96
CA ASN A 427 32.09 -8.27 11.80
C ASN A 427 33.10 -7.20 11.35
N ALA A 428 33.29 -7.01 10.04
CA ALA A 428 34.16 -5.96 9.52
C ALA A 428 33.67 -4.55 9.88
N LEU A 429 32.34 -4.33 9.91
CA LEU A 429 31.76 -3.05 10.32
C LEU A 429 31.87 -2.83 11.83
N VAL A 430 31.60 -3.86 12.63
CA VAL A 430 31.72 -3.80 14.09
C VAL A 430 33.15 -3.46 14.53
N LYS A 431 34.18 -3.96 13.81
CA LYS A 431 35.59 -3.59 14.05
C LYS A 431 35.86 -2.07 13.95
N HIS A 432 35.03 -1.34 13.22
CA HIS A 432 35.16 0.12 13.04
C HIS A 432 34.23 0.91 13.98
N SER A 433 33.47 0.23 14.83
CA SER A 433 32.64 0.84 15.87
C SER A 433 33.45 1.07 17.14
N ASP A 434 33.18 2.19 17.79
CA ASP A 434 33.76 2.52 19.10
C ASP A 434 32.91 1.91 20.25
N LYS A 435 31.82 1.19 19.91
CA LYS A 435 30.88 0.55 20.84
C LYS A 435 31.02 -0.97 20.84
N THR A 436 30.72 -1.60 21.97
CA THR A 436 30.68 -3.07 22.06
C THR A 436 29.46 -3.65 21.35
N GLU A 437 29.52 -4.93 20.94
CA GLU A 437 28.38 -5.62 20.33
C GLU A 437 27.12 -5.58 21.20
N TYR A 438 27.29 -5.65 22.52
CA TYR A 438 26.19 -5.53 23.48
C TYR A 438 25.50 -4.16 23.36
N ILE A 439 26.28 -3.07 23.37
CA ILE A 439 25.73 -1.71 23.24
C ILE A 439 25.03 -1.55 21.89
N ILE A 440 25.67 -1.99 20.80
CA ILE A 440 25.09 -1.92 19.44
C ILE A 440 23.75 -2.64 19.36
N SER A 441 23.60 -3.78 20.06
CA SER A 441 22.37 -4.56 20.07
C SER A 441 21.19 -3.87 20.79
N GLN A 442 21.48 -2.91 21.68
CA GLN A 442 20.49 -2.20 22.49
C GLN A 442 20.11 -0.82 21.94
N LEU A 443 20.86 -0.30 20.97
CA LEU A 443 20.56 1.01 20.36
C LEU A 443 19.16 1.01 19.74
N ASP A 444 18.42 2.11 19.92
CA ASP A 444 17.17 2.35 19.20
C ASP A 444 17.42 2.46 17.68
N PRO A 445 16.39 2.32 16.82
CA PRO A 445 16.58 2.32 15.37
C PRO A 445 17.33 3.53 14.79
N ASN A 446 17.20 4.73 15.38
CA ASN A 446 17.84 5.95 14.90
C ASN A 446 19.32 5.99 15.30
N ASP A 447 19.61 5.80 16.58
CA ASP A 447 20.99 5.77 17.08
C ASP A 447 21.78 4.62 16.46
N SER A 448 21.09 3.49 16.28
CA SER A 448 21.59 2.38 15.51
C SER A 448 21.94 2.85 14.10
N SER A 449 21.01 3.48 13.36
CA SER A 449 21.24 3.95 11.99
C SER A 449 22.43 4.91 11.85
N ALA A 450 22.58 5.86 12.78
CA ALA A 450 23.69 6.81 12.80
C ALA A 450 25.04 6.13 13.03
N GLU A 451 25.12 5.24 14.03
CA GLU A 451 26.31 4.44 14.33
C GLU A 451 26.76 3.63 13.09
N PHE A 452 25.81 3.04 12.39
CA PHE A 452 26.09 2.26 11.18
C PHE A 452 26.69 3.10 10.07
N LEU A 453 26.12 4.28 9.80
CA LEU A 453 26.63 5.16 8.76
C LEU A 453 28.06 5.60 9.07
N ALA A 454 28.38 5.88 10.34
CA ALA A 454 29.72 6.20 10.78
C ALA A 454 30.70 5.02 10.58
N CYS A 455 30.35 3.83 11.06
CA CYS A 455 31.16 2.62 10.90
C CYS A 455 31.39 2.28 9.42
N TYR A 456 30.35 2.41 8.60
CA TYR A 456 30.40 2.13 7.18
C TYR A 456 31.30 3.11 6.43
N LYS A 457 31.26 4.41 6.77
CA LYS A 457 32.17 5.41 6.19
C LYS A 457 33.62 5.06 6.51
N LYS A 458 33.94 4.74 7.79
CA LYS A 458 35.28 4.30 8.19
C LYS A 458 35.71 3.04 7.42
N PHE A 459 34.83 2.05 7.33
CA PHE A 459 35.07 0.82 6.56
C PHE A 459 35.32 1.11 5.08
N ALA A 460 34.49 1.92 4.42
CA ALA A 460 34.62 2.23 3.00
C ALA A 460 35.98 2.88 2.66
N VAL A 461 36.47 3.79 3.51
CA VAL A 461 37.82 4.36 3.39
C VAL A 461 38.89 3.27 3.50
N SER A 462 38.76 2.35 4.47
CA SER A 462 39.76 1.29 4.69
C SER A 462 39.92 0.34 3.50
N VAL A 463 38.88 0.15 2.68
CA VAL A 463 38.87 -0.77 1.53
C VAL A 463 38.97 -0.06 0.18
N GLY A 464 39.29 1.24 0.18
CA GLY A 464 39.47 2.02 -1.05
C GLY A 464 38.18 2.23 -1.85
N ILE A 465 37.02 2.14 -1.21
CA ILE A 465 35.75 2.49 -1.85
C ILE A 465 35.63 4.02 -1.86
N PRO A 466 35.42 4.66 -3.03
CA PRO A 466 35.31 6.11 -3.11
C PRO A 466 34.23 6.65 -2.17
N THR A 467 34.62 7.64 -1.36
CA THR A 467 33.76 8.28 -0.36
C THR A 467 33.38 9.71 -0.71
N SER A 468 33.69 10.19 -1.93
CA SER A 468 33.21 11.50 -2.38
C SER A 468 31.69 11.49 -2.47
N ASN A 469 31.04 12.58 -2.05
CA ASN A 469 29.56 12.64 -2.02
C ASN A 469 28.95 12.34 -3.39
N ASP A 470 29.51 12.88 -4.47
CA ASP A 470 29.01 12.67 -5.83
C ASP A 470 29.07 11.19 -6.28
N GLU A 471 30.18 10.49 -6.01
CA GLU A 471 30.28 9.07 -6.34
C GLU A 471 29.44 8.20 -5.41
N TRP A 472 29.32 8.59 -4.13
CA TRP A 472 28.53 7.89 -3.14
C TRP A 472 27.04 7.91 -3.48
N GLU A 473 26.53 9.09 -3.90
CA GLU A 473 25.16 9.29 -4.38
C GLU A 473 24.92 8.56 -5.70
N ALA A 474 25.86 8.62 -6.64
CA ALA A 474 25.77 7.91 -7.91
C ALA A 474 25.72 6.38 -7.73
N ARG A 475 26.44 5.84 -6.73
CA ARG A 475 26.52 4.41 -6.42
C ARG A 475 25.43 3.92 -5.45
N ARG A 476 24.64 4.82 -4.85
CA ARG A 476 23.53 4.51 -3.92
C ARG A 476 23.97 3.56 -2.82
N MET A 477 25.02 3.96 -2.12
CA MET A 477 25.69 3.11 -1.13
C MET A 477 24.78 2.71 0.05
N ASP A 478 23.79 3.55 0.39
CA ASP A 478 22.70 3.28 1.34
C ASP A 478 21.73 2.18 0.87
N GLU A 479 21.72 1.90 -0.43
CA GLU A 479 20.91 0.87 -1.07
C GLU A 479 21.73 -0.34 -1.54
N MET A 480 23.02 -0.37 -1.19
CA MET A 480 23.89 -1.47 -1.56
C MET A 480 23.53 -2.74 -0.78
N SER A 481 23.37 -3.85 -1.48
CA SER A 481 23.23 -5.15 -0.84
C SER A 481 24.53 -5.57 -0.17
N TYR A 482 24.44 -6.29 0.95
CA TYR A 482 25.64 -6.83 1.59
C TYR A 482 26.41 -7.80 0.66
N LEU A 483 25.73 -8.43 -0.30
CA LEU A 483 26.36 -9.29 -1.30
C LEU A 483 27.22 -8.50 -2.28
N THR A 484 26.73 -7.33 -2.71
CA THR A 484 27.50 -6.42 -3.56
C THR A 484 28.73 -5.92 -2.82
N LEU A 485 28.54 -5.47 -1.58
CA LEU A 485 29.64 -4.99 -0.74
C LEU A 485 30.66 -6.10 -0.46
N TYR A 486 30.21 -7.32 -0.18
CA TYR A 486 31.07 -8.47 0.01
C TYR A 486 31.95 -8.76 -1.21
N ARG A 487 31.41 -8.62 -2.42
CA ARG A 487 32.19 -8.78 -3.65
C ARG A 487 33.28 -7.71 -3.74
N SER A 488 32.95 -6.44 -3.51
CA SER A 488 33.92 -5.34 -3.50
C SER A 488 35.01 -5.55 -2.45
N PHE A 489 34.64 -5.99 -1.25
CA PHE A 489 35.56 -6.32 -0.15
C PHE A 489 36.47 -7.53 -0.47
N SER A 490 35.95 -8.54 -1.17
CA SER A 490 36.73 -9.74 -1.50
C SER A 490 37.72 -9.50 -2.65
N THR A 491 37.50 -8.46 -3.46
CA THR A 491 38.37 -8.09 -4.58
C THR A 491 39.41 -7.03 -4.22
N SER A 492 39.25 -6.32 -3.09
CA SER A 492 40.26 -5.38 -2.61
C SER A 492 41.46 -6.15 -2.07
N SER A 493 42.65 -5.88 -2.61
CA SER A 493 43.94 -6.50 -2.30
C SER A 493 44.50 -6.15 -0.91
N VAL A 494 43.66 -5.71 0.02
CA VAL A 494 44.04 -5.42 1.41
C VAL A 494 43.72 -6.66 2.25
N PRO A 495 44.74 -7.35 2.82
CA PRO A 495 44.51 -8.53 3.65
C PRO A 495 43.78 -8.16 4.96
N PRO A 496 43.08 -9.13 5.60
CA PRO A 496 42.20 -8.91 6.75
C PRO A 496 42.88 -8.44 8.05
#